data_AF-A0A1J4XI57-F1
#
_entry.id   AF-A0A1J4XI57-F1
#
_cell.length_a   1.000
_cell.length_b   1.000
_cell.length_c   1.000
_cell.angle_alpha   90.00
_cell.angle_beta   90.00
_cell.angle_gamma   90.00
#
_symmetry.space_group_name_H-M   'P 1'
#
loop_
_entity.id
_entity.type
_entity.pdbx_description
1 polymer ?
#
loop_
_entity_poly.entity_id
_entity_poly.type
_entity_poly.pdbx_seq_one_letter_code
_entity_poly.pdbx_strand_id
1 'polypeptide(L)'
;MSVEEKIFQRLAELIEQSKALSVVNEYGQCVEEKQLADCSAWITAAQNAVHLIFTSPNAPYRLKADRIAGASHGYVIPTAVAELASVLRSMVTDANAGLLASVANQARAETFDDFLDHADAYVKEGRKNEAGVIAGVVFEDTLRQVCRNESIAEKGLKLDGLISELTTRGELSGVKAKRVRVAAHVRTKASHAQWDEYELEDVRATIEFTRELISAKLDK
;
A
#
# COMPACT_ATOMS: atom_id res chain seq x y z
N MET A 1 18.04 -0.11 4.41
CA MET A 1 16.83 0.24 5.16
C MET A 1 15.73 0.57 4.16
N SER A 2 14.66 -0.22 4.11
CA SER A 2 13.51 0.00 3.21
C SER A 2 12.78 1.30 3.53
N VAL A 3 11.90 1.76 2.63
CA VAL A 3 11.08 2.96 2.88
C VAL A 3 10.14 2.73 4.07
N GLU A 4 9.58 1.52 4.18
CA GLU A 4 8.73 1.11 5.30
C GLU A 4 9.49 1.17 6.63
N GLU A 5 10.69 0.59 6.72
CA GLU A 5 11.52 0.61 7.92
C GLU A 5 11.82 2.06 8.38
N LYS A 6 12.06 2.98 7.43
CA LYS A 6 12.26 4.41 7.75
C LYS A 6 10.99 5.07 8.30
N ILE A 7 9.81 4.71 7.78
CA ILE A 7 8.52 5.23 8.25
C ILE A 7 8.24 4.71 9.66
N PHE A 8 8.44 3.41 9.91
CA PHE A 8 8.29 2.82 11.24
C PHE A 8 9.24 3.44 12.26
N GLN A 9 10.51 3.62 11.89
CA GLN A 9 11.49 4.30 12.72
C GLN A 9 11.02 5.72 13.07
N ARG A 10 10.48 6.45 12.10
CA ARG A 10 9.94 7.80 12.32
C ARG A 10 8.74 7.81 13.26
N LEU A 11 7.82 6.85 13.12
CA LEU A 11 6.68 6.72 14.04
C LEU A 11 7.15 6.44 15.47
N ALA A 12 8.14 5.56 15.65
CA ALA A 12 8.70 5.24 16.95
C ALA A 12 9.35 6.46 17.62
N GLU A 13 10.13 7.25 16.86
CA GLU A 13 10.71 8.50 17.34
C GLU A 13 9.64 9.50 17.79
N LEU A 14 8.58 9.68 17.01
CA LEU A 14 7.48 10.59 17.34
C LEU A 14 6.74 10.13 18.60
N ILE A 15 6.47 8.83 18.71
CA ILE A 15 5.84 8.25 19.91
C ILE A 15 6.72 8.46 21.14
N GLU A 16 8.04 8.31 21.04
CA GLU A 16 8.95 8.55 22.16
C GLU A 16 8.98 10.02 22.57
N GLN A 17 9.13 10.93 21.61
CA GLN A 17 9.11 12.38 21.84
C GLN A 17 7.83 12.85 22.52
N SER A 18 6.69 12.22 22.19
CA SER A 18 5.40 12.57 22.77
C SER A 18 5.35 12.44 24.29
N LYS A 19 6.15 11.55 24.90
CA LYS A 19 6.16 11.32 26.35
C LYS A 19 6.59 12.56 27.12
N ALA A 20 7.61 13.26 26.63
CA ALA A 20 8.07 14.51 27.25
C ALA A 20 7.11 15.67 26.95
N LEU A 21 6.54 15.72 25.75
CA LEU A 21 5.68 16.81 25.30
C LEU A 21 4.25 16.76 25.86
N SER A 22 3.76 15.58 26.25
CA SER A 22 2.42 15.40 26.84
C SER A 22 2.34 15.67 28.33
N VAL A 23 3.45 16.06 28.98
CA VAL A 23 3.47 16.42 30.40
C VAL A 23 2.66 17.71 30.61
N VAL A 24 1.84 17.75 31.65
CA VAL A 24 1.00 18.90 31.99
C VAL A 24 1.27 19.40 33.40
N ASN A 25 0.99 20.68 33.65
CA ASN A 25 0.94 21.25 35.00
C ASN A 25 -0.35 20.82 35.75
N GLU A 26 -0.53 21.32 36.97
CA GLU A 26 -1.69 21.01 37.82
C GLU A 26 -3.06 21.42 37.22
N TYR A 27 -3.06 22.31 36.22
CA TYR A 27 -4.25 22.76 35.50
C TYR A 27 -4.46 22.04 34.16
N GLY A 28 -3.65 21.03 33.83
CA GLY A 28 -3.74 20.32 32.55
C GLY A 28 -3.16 21.11 31.36
N GLN A 29 -2.33 22.12 31.63
CA GLN A 29 -1.75 23.02 30.62
C GLN A 29 -0.25 22.79 30.45
N CYS A 30 0.35 23.43 29.44
CA CYS A 30 1.80 23.50 29.27
C CYS A 30 2.50 23.92 30.57
N VAL A 31 3.61 23.27 30.88
CA VAL A 31 4.49 23.56 32.02
C VAL A 31 5.29 24.84 31.76
N GLU A 32 5.65 25.09 30.50
CA GLU A 32 6.45 26.24 30.09
C GLU A 32 6.10 26.67 28.66
N GLU A 33 6.33 27.94 28.31
CA GLU A 33 5.92 28.53 27.03
C GLU A 33 6.56 27.84 25.82
N LYS A 34 7.82 27.41 25.95
CA LYS A 34 8.53 26.65 24.92
C LYS A 34 7.79 25.36 24.54
N GLN A 35 7.18 24.68 25.51
CA GLN A 35 6.45 23.44 25.28
C GLN A 35 5.29 23.63 24.31
N LEU A 36 4.65 24.81 24.29
CA LEU A 36 3.56 25.11 23.36
C LEU A 36 4.04 25.05 21.90
N ALA A 37 5.18 25.69 21.61
CA ALA A 37 5.79 25.67 20.29
C ALA A 37 6.26 24.27 19.90
N ASP A 38 6.90 23.55 20.83
CA ASP A 38 7.40 22.19 20.59
C ASP A 38 6.24 21.19 20.34
N CYS A 39 5.14 21.31 21.08
CA CYS A 39 3.93 20.51 20.86
C CYS A 39 3.32 20.78 19.47
N SER A 40 3.24 22.05 19.07
CA SER A 40 2.73 22.44 17.74
C SER A 40 3.58 21.82 16.62
N ALA A 41 4.90 21.96 16.71
CA ALA A 41 5.83 21.39 15.74
C ALA A 41 5.73 19.86 15.68
N TRP A 42 5.61 19.21 16.84
CA TRP A 42 5.44 17.75 16.92
C TRP A 42 4.12 17.30 16.28
N ILE A 43 3.00 18.01 16.52
CA ILE A 43 1.70 17.68 15.91
C ILE A 43 1.78 17.76 14.39
N THR A 44 2.41 18.80 13.84
CA THR A 44 2.61 18.92 12.38
C THR A 44 3.46 17.75 11.84
N ALA A 45 4.55 17.39 12.53
CA ALA A 45 5.39 16.28 12.11
C ALA A 45 4.66 14.93 12.17
N ALA A 46 3.85 14.71 13.20
CA ALA A 46 3.01 13.52 13.35
C ALA A 46 1.92 13.45 12.27
N GLN A 47 1.22 14.56 11.98
CA GLN A 47 0.24 14.63 10.90
C GLN A 47 0.86 14.27 9.54
N ASN A 48 2.04 14.82 9.24
CA ASN A 48 2.76 14.50 8.01
C ASN A 48 3.09 13.01 7.92
N ALA A 49 3.54 12.38 9.02
CA ALA A 49 3.81 10.94 9.04
C ALA A 49 2.55 10.11 8.74
N VAL A 50 1.38 10.52 9.26
CA VAL A 50 0.09 9.88 8.95
C VAL A 50 -0.26 10.04 7.47
N HIS A 51 -0.02 11.21 6.87
CA HIS A 51 -0.33 11.46 5.45
C HIS A 51 0.56 10.68 4.49
N LEU A 52 1.80 10.40 4.88
CA LEU A 52 2.71 9.55 4.11
C LEU A 52 2.24 8.09 4.04
N ILE A 53 1.52 7.62 5.05
CA ILE A 53 0.98 6.26 5.13
C ILE A 53 -0.41 6.20 4.48
N PHE A 54 -1.27 7.16 4.81
CA PHE A 54 -2.65 7.19 4.34
C PHE A 54 -2.87 8.29 3.31
N THR A 55 -2.69 7.95 2.03
CA THR A 55 -2.88 8.87 0.90
C THR A 55 -4.33 9.26 0.68
N SER A 56 -5.28 8.39 1.05
CA SER A 56 -6.72 8.68 0.98
C SER A 56 -7.13 9.67 2.09
N PRO A 57 -7.78 10.80 1.75
CA PRO A 57 -8.24 11.78 2.74
C PRO A 57 -9.36 11.24 3.64
N ASN A 58 -10.02 10.15 3.24
CA ASN A 58 -11.11 9.54 4.00
C ASN A 58 -10.64 8.41 4.94
N ALA A 59 -9.33 8.14 5.01
CA ALA A 59 -8.81 7.11 5.92
C ALA A 59 -9.08 7.51 7.38
N PRO A 60 -9.61 6.61 8.25
CA PRO A 60 -9.98 6.95 9.62
C PRO A 60 -8.82 7.54 10.44
N TYR A 61 -7.62 6.96 10.31
CA TYR A 61 -6.41 7.45 10.97
C TYR A 61 -6.04 8.87 10.53
N ARG A 62 -6.14 9.16 9.23
CA ARG A 62 -5.90 10.49 8.68
C ARG A 62 -6.94 11.50 9.13
N LEU A 63 -8.23 11.18 9.04
CA LEU A 63 -9.30 12.06 9.50
C LEU A 63 -9.17 12.42 10.98
N LYS A 64 -8.79 11.44 11.81
CA LYS A 64 -8.56 11.67 13.24
C LYS A 64 -7.33 12.58 13.45
N ALA A 65 -6.22 12.33 12.77
CA ALA A 65 -5.02 13.15 12.85
C ALA A 65 -5.28 14.59 12.38
N ASP A 66 -5.99 14.78 11.27
CA ASP A 66 -6.34 16.09 10.72
C ASP A 66 -7.25 16.88 11.67
N ARG A 67 -8.20 16.21 12.31
CA ARG A 67 -9.05 16.84 13.34
C ARG A 67 -8.23 17.33 14.53
N ILE A 68 -7.28 16.53 15.00
CA ILE A 68 -6.42 16.92 16.13
C ILE A 68 -5.50 18.07 15.70
N ALA A 69 -4.86 17.99 14.54
CA ALA A 69 -3.94 18.99 14.06
C ALA A 69 -4.60 20.34 13.71
N GLY A 70 -5.85 20.31 13.23
CA GLY A 70 -6.60 21.51 12.84
C GLY A 70 -7.32 22.23 13.99
N ALA A 71 -7.35 21.66 15.20
CA ALA A 71 -8.03 22.25 16.34
C ALA A 71 -7.18 23.33 17.03
N SER A 72 -7.84 24.35 17.58
CA SER A 72 -7.19 25.37 18.41
C SER A 72 -7.08 24.88 19.86
N HIS A 73 -5.87 24.51 20.28
CA HIS A 73 -5.63 23.90 21.60
C HIS A 73 -5.17 24.89 22.67
N GLY A 74 -4.59 26.03 22.28
CA GLY A 74 -3.97 26.96 23.24
C GLY A 74 -2.98 26.26 24.17
N TYR A 75 -3.07 26.55 25.47
CA TYR A 75 -2.17 25.97 26.48
C TYR A 75 -2.47 24.50 26.84
N VAL A 76 -3.59 23.91 26.40
CA VAL A 76 -3.88 22.49 26.62
C VAL A 76 -3.36 21.59 25.49
N ILE A 77 -2.54 22.13 24.58
CA ILE A 77 -1.92 21.39 23.47
C ILE A 77 -1.15 20.10 23.86
N PRO A 78 -0.58 19.92 25.08
CA PRO A 78 -0.01 18.64 25.48
C PRO A 78 -1.02 17.48 25.46
N THR A 79 -2.31 17.76 25.70
CA THR A 79 -3.38 16.75 25.63
C THR A 79 -3.62 16.29 24.19
N ALA A 80 -3.51 17.20 23.22
CA ALA A 80 -3.57 16.89 21.79
C ALA A 80 -2.37 16.05 21.33
N VAL A 81 -1.18 16.33 21.87
CA VAL A 81 0.00 15.48 21.67
C VAL A 81 -0.25 14.06 22.19
N ALA A 82 -0.79 13.92 23.40
CA ALA A 82 -1.11 12.62 23.98
C ALA A 82 -2.14 11.85 23.14
N GLU A 83 -3.18 12.54 22.67
CA GLU A 83 -4.22 11.98 21.82
C GLU A 83 -3.66 11.51 20.48
N LEU A 84 -2.91 12.37 19.76
CA LEU A 84 -2.33 11.98 18.47
C LEU A 84 -1.26 10.89 18.63
N ALA A 85 -0.51 10.87 19.75
CA ALA A 85 0.41 9.78 20.05
C ALA A 85 -0.32 8.44 20.27
N SER A 86 -1.54 8.45 20.82
CA SER A 86 -2.36 7.24 20.91
C SER A 86 -2.77 6.73 19.53
N VAL A 87 -3.10 7.64 18.60
CA VAL A 87 -3.39 7.31 17.20
C VAL A 87 -2.18 6.65 16.54
N LEU A 88 -0.97 7.23 16.70
CA LEU A 88 0.25 6.64 16.15
C LEU A 88 0.55 5.24 16.74
N ARG A 89 0.29 5.02 18.03
CA ARG A 89 0.45 3.69 18.66
C ARG A 89 -0.53 2.65 18.11
N SER A 90 -1.79 3.04 17.90
CA SER A 90 -2.78 2.17 17.24
C SER A 90 -2.34 1.83 15.82
N MET A 91 -1.85 2.82 15.06
CA MET A 91 -1.31 2.58 13.72
C MET A 91 -0.16 1.58 13.72
N VAL A 92 0.82 1.72 14.64
CA VAL A 92 1.94 0.76 14.75
C VAL A 92 1.44 -0.63 15.13
N THR A 93 0.44 -0.72 16.00
CA THR A 93 -0.18 -2.00 16.40
C THR A 93 -0.83 -2.69 15.22
N ASP A 94 -1.67 -1.97 14.47
CA ASP A 94 -2.34 -2.49 13.27
C ASP A 94 -1.34 -2.83 12.17
N ALA A 95 -0.28 -2.04 12.02
CA ALA A 95 0.78 -2.32 11.05
C ALA A 95 1.55 -3.60 11.38
N ASN A 96 1.90 -3.82 12.65
CA ASN A 96 2.55 -5.06 13.09
C ASN A 96 1.64 -6.28 12.96
N ALA A 97 0.32 -6.07 13.05
CA ALA A 97 -0.68 -7.11 12.79
C ALA A 97 -0.96 -7.31 11.29
N GLY A 98 -0.35 -6.51 10.42
CA GLY A 98 -0.62 -6.50 8.99
C GLY A 98 -2.08 -6.15 8.71
N LEU A 99 -2.63 -5.07 9.27
CA LEU A 99 -4.03 -4.63 9.10
C LEU A 99 -4.16 -3.26 8.42
N LEU A 100 -3.05 -2.68 7.96
CA LEU A 100 -3.08 -1.36 7.30
C LEU A 100 -3.56 -1.44 5.84
N ALA A 101 -3.34 -2.55 5.15
CA ALA A 101 -3.99 -2.82 3.88
C ALA A 101 -5.44 -3.23 4.13
N SER A 102 -6.34 -2.98 3.17
CA SER A 102 -7.74 -3.41 3.36
C SER A 102 -7.79 -4.93 3.52
N VAL A 103 -8.62 -5.42 4.46
CA VAL A 103 -8.84 -6.86 4.69
C VAL A 103 -9.16 -7.59 3.38
N ALA A 104 -9.88 -6.94 2.47
CA ALA A 104 -10.20 -7.47 1.15
C ALA A 104 -8.98 -7.60 0.22
N ASN A 105 -8.01 -6.69 0.29
CA ASN A 105 -6.76 -6.79 -0.48
C ASN A 105 -5.86 -7.89 0.09
N GLN A 106 -5.82 -8.05 1.41
CA GLN A 106 -5.01 -9.08 2.07
C GLN A 106 -5.53 -10.48 1.78
N ALA A 107 -6.82 -10.72 1.99
CA ALA A 107 -7.44 -12.00 1.66
C ALA A 107 -7.27 -12.35 0.17
N ARG A 108 -7.31 -11.34 -0.71
CA ARG A 108 -7.07 -11.51 -2.15
C ARG A 108 -5.61 -11.83 -2.44
N ALA A 109 -4.66 -11.12 -1.82
CA ALA A 109 -3.22 -11.36 -1.98
C ALA A 109 -2.86 -12.79 -1.54
N GLU A 110 -3.37 -13.25 -0.39
CA GLU A 110 -3.21 -14.63 0.08
C GLU A 110 -3.78 -15.64 -0.93
N THR A 111 -5.02 -15.42 -1.41
CA THR A 111 -5.63 -16.29 -2.42
C THR A 111 -4.82 -16.29 -3.74
N PHE A 112 -4.24 -15.14 -4.11
CA PHE A 112 -3.45 -15.00 -5.33
C PHE A 112 -2.08 -15.64 -5.22
N ASP A 113 -1.43 -15.56 -4.05
CA ASP A 113 -0.21 -16.29 -3.77
C ASP A 113 -0.45 -17.80 -3.87
N ASP A 114 -1.54 -18.32 -3.30
CA ASP A 114 -1.93 -19.74 -3.45
C ASP A 114 -2.11 -20.13 -4.92
N PHE A 115 -2.77 -19.29 -5.73
CA PHE A 115 -2.92 -19.55 -7.17
C PHE A 115 -1.59 -19.46 -7.93
N LEU A 116 -0.72 -18.52 -7.61
CA LEU A 116 0.60 -18.40 -8.24
C LEU A 116 1.51 -19.55 -7.84
N ASP A 117 1.38 -20.09 -6.64
CA ASP A 117 2.08 -21.30 -6.19
C ASP A 117 1.59 -22.53 -6.96
N HIS A 118 0.28 -22.66 -7.22
CA HIS A 118 -0.24 -23.68 -8.12
C HIS A 118 0.30 -23.52 -9.55
N ALA A 119 0.36 -22.29 -10.07
CA ALA A 119 0.93 -22.02 -11.39
C ALA A 119 2.41 -22.40 -11.45
N ASP A 120 3.19 -22.09 -10.41
CA ASP A 120 4.60 -22.44 -10.30
C ASP A 120 4.82 -23.96 -10.19
N ALA A 121 3.94 -24.67 -9.49
CA ALA A 121 3.93 -26.14 -9.47
C ALA A 121 3.72 -26.73 -10.88
N TYR A 122 2.76 -26.20 -11.64
CA TYR A 122 2.56 -26.60 -13.04
C TYR A 122 3.74 -26.25 -13.93
N VAL A 123 4.40 -25.10 -13.72
CA VAL A 123 5.64 -24.78 -14.44
C VAL A 123 6.73 -25.82 -14.17
N LYS A 124 6.90 -26.26 -12.91
CA LYS A 124 7.88 -27.31 -12.54
C LYS A 124 7.57 -28.65 -13.17
N GLU A 125 6.28 -28.95 -13.41
CA GLU A 125 5.81 -30.14 -14.11
C GLU A 125 5.87 -30.01 -15.65
N GLY A 126 6.23 -28.85 -16.19
CA GLY A 126 6.21 -28.58 -17.64
C GLY A 126 4.80 -28.37 -18.21
N ARG A 127 3.80 -28.18 -17.35
CA ARG A 127 2.39 -27.98 -17.71
C ARG A 127 2.11 -26.52 -18.07
N LYS A 128 2.67 -26.12 -19.23
CA LYS A 128 2.66 -24.73 -19.74
C LYS A 128 1.26 -24.12 -19.80
N ASN A 129 0.29 -24.86 -20.33
CA ASN A 129 -1.03 -24.33 -20.64
C ASN A 129 -1.83 -24.05 -19.36
N GLU A 130 -1.80 -24.99 -18.42
CA GLU A 130 -2.47 -24.86 -17.13
C GLU A 130 -1.84 -23.77 -16.27
N ALA A 131 -0.51 -23.71 -16.24
CA ALA A 131 0.21 -22.63 -15.59
C ALA A 131 -0.14 -21.26 -16.20
N GLY A 132 -0.17 -21.17 -17.53
CA GLY A 132 -0.50 -19.93 -18.25
C GLY A 132 -1.92 -19.43 -17.97
N VAL A 133 -2.89 -20.35 -17.86
CA VAL A 133 -4.28 -20.00 -17.51
C VAL A 133 -4.35 -19.44 -16.08
N ILE A 134 -3.77 -20.14 -15.09
CA ILE A 134 -3.84 -19.70 -13.69
C ILE A 134 -3.08 -18.38 -13.51
N ALA A 135 -1.83 -18.32 -13.95
CA ALA A 135 -1.02 -17.10 -13.86
C ALA A 135 -1.68 -15.92 -14.59
N GLY A 136 -2.27 -16.16 -15.76
CA GLY A 136 -2.94 -15.14 -16.55
C GLY A 136 -4.16 -14.53 -15.87
N VAL A 137 -4.99 -15.36 -15.21
CA VAL A 137 -6.18 -14.89 -14.47
C VAL A 137 -5.76 -14.06 -13.26
N VAL A 138 -4.81 -14.53 -12.47
CA VAL A 138 -4.29 -13.79 -11.30
C VAL A 138 -3.66 -12.47 -11.73
N PHE A 139 -2.89 -12.47 -12.81
CA PHE A 139 -2.29 -11.27 -13.39
C PHE A 139 -3.34 -10.22 -13.77
N GLU A 140 -4.38 -10.62 -14.52
CA GLU A 140 -5.41 -9.66 -14.92
C GLU A 140 -6.13 -9.06 -13.73
N ASP A 141 -6.55 -9.88 -12.77
CA ASP A 141 -7.27 -9.35 -11.60
C ASP A 141 -6.38 -8.41 -10.78
N THR A 142 -5.10 -8.78 -10.59
CA THR A 142 -4.10 -7.93 -9.94
C THR A 142 -3.98 -6.58 -10.65
N LEU A 143 -3.79 -6.57 -11.98
CA LEU A 143 -3.65 -5.33 -12.75
C LEU A 143 -4.90 -4.46 -12.66
N ARG A 144 -6.08 -5.08 -12.72
CA ARG A 144 -7.38 -4.42 -12.56
C ARG A 144 -7.55 -3.82 -11.16
N GLN A 145 -7.12 -4.52 -10.12
CA GLN A 145 -7.13 -3.99 -8.75
C GLN A 145 -6.21 -2.79 -8.60
N VAL A 146 -5.01 -2.83 -9.20
CA VAL A 146 -4.13 -1.66 -9.23
C VAL A 146 -4.83 -0.47 -9.89
N CYS A 147 -5.50 -0.67 -11.03
CA CYS A 147 -6.29 0.39 -11.66
C CYS A 147 -7.39 0.94 -10.74
N ARG A 148 -8.09 0.09 -9.98
CA ARG A 148 -9.10 0.52 -9.01
C ARG A 148 -8.50 1.37 -7.89
N ASN A 149 -7.36 0.96 -7.33
CA ASN A 149 -6.66 1.71 -6.28
C ASN A 149 -6.23 3.10 -6.78
N GLU A 150 -5.82 3.20 -8.04
CA GLU A 150 -5.42 4.47 -8.68
C GLU A 150 -6.61 5.26 -9.26
N SER A 151 -7.85 4.86 -8.98
CA SER A 151 -9.08 5.50 -9.50
C SER A 151 -9.11 5.61 -11.04
N ILE A 152 -8.64 4.56 -11.74
CA ILE A 152 -8.73 4.42 -13.19
C ILE A 152 -10.01 3.65 -13.53
N ALA A 153 -10.82 4.20 -14.44
CA ALA A 153 -12.03 3.54 -14.92
C ALA A 153 -11.69 2.32 -15.78
N GLU A 154 -11.72 1.13 -15.20
CA GLU A 154 -11.28 -0.09 -15.88
C GLU A 154 -12.33 -0.79 -16.75
N LYS A 155 -13.62 -0.48 -16.51
CA LYS A 155 -14.74 -1.20 -17.11
C LYS A 155 -14.80 -0.93 -18.61
N GLY A 156 -14.72 -2.00 -19.41
CA GLY A 156 -14.74 -1.91 -20.88
C GLY A 156 -13.39 -1.63 -21.53
N LEU A 157 -12.32 -1.41 -20.74
CA LEU A 157 -10.96 -1.28 -21.27
C LEU A 157 -10.29 -2.66 -21.41
N LYS A 158 -9.58 -2.82 -22.53
CA LYS A 158 -8.64 -3.93 -22.74
C LYS A 158 -7.40 -3.72 -21.86
N LEU A 159 -6.68 -4.80 -21.55
CA LEU A 159 -5.46 -4.75 -20.72
C LEU A 159 -4.44 -3.73 -21.24
N ASP A 160 -4.21 -3.67 -22.55
CA ASP A 160 -3.28 -2.70 -23.13
C ASP A 160 -3.70 -1.23 -22.88
N GLY A 161 -5.01 -0.95 -22.83
CA GLY A 161 -5.55 0.35 -22.43
C GLY A 161 -5.24 0.66 -20.96
N LEU A 162 -5.45 -0.30 -20.06
CA LEU A 162 -5.12 -0.16 -18.64
C LEU A 162 -3.63 0.10 -18.41
N ILE A 163 -2.76 -0.63 -19.12
CA ILE A 163 -1.30 -0.46 -19.04
C ILE A 163 -0.91 0.94 -19.50
N SER A 164 -1.54 1.43 -20.57
CA SER A 164 -1.27 2.76 -21.11
C SER A 164 -1.70 3.87 -20.14
N GLU A 165 -2.86 3.72 -19.48
CA GLU A 165 -3.30 4.63 -18.41
C GLU A 165 -2.32 4.66 -17.23
N LEU A 166 -1.93 3.48 -16.72
CA LEU A 166 -0.96 3.37 -15.63
C LEU A 166 0.40 3.98 -16.00
N THR A 167 0.85 3.80 -17.24
CA THR A 167 2.10 4.40 -17.72
C THR A 167 1.98 5.92 -17.81
N THR A 168 0.85 6.43 -18.29
CA THR A 168 0.59 7.89 -18.44
C THR A 168 0.56 8.60 -17.08
N ARG A 169 0.06 7.92 -16.05
CA ARG A 169 0.04 8.42 -14.67
C ARG A 169 1.37 8.26 -13.92
N GLY A 170 2.37 7.63 -14.54
CA GLY A 170 3.69 7.41 -13.92
C GLY A 170 3.73 6.21 -12.97
N GLU A 171 2.66 5.42 -12.88
CA GLU A 171 2.57 4.25 -12.01
C GLU A 171 3.38 3.05 -12.53
N LEU A 172 3.61 3.01 -13.85
CA LEU A 172 4.51 2.05 -14.50
C LEU A 172 5.57 2.80 -15.29
N SER A 173 6.85 2.46 -15.05
CA SER A 173 7.93 2.91 -15.93
C SER A 173 7.79 2.28 -17.32
N GLY A 174 8.38 2.91 -18.35
CA GLY A 174 8.32 2.39 -19.71
C GLY A 174 8.86 0.95 -19.86
N VAL A 175 9.85 0.57 -19.04
CA VAL A 175 10.37 -0.81 -19.00
C VAL A 175 9.36 -1.76 -18.36
N LYS A 176 8.76 -1.38 -17.22
CA LYS A 176 7.72 -2.20 -16.58
C LYS A 176 6.51 -2.36 -17.50
N ALA A 177 6.08 -1.30 -18.18
CA ALA A 177 4.97 -1.35 -19.13
C ALA A 177 5.20 -2.35 -20.28
N LYS A 178 6.45 -2.60 -20.70
CA LYS A 178 6.76 -3.66 -21.68
C LYS A 178 6.61 -5.05 -21.07
N ARG A 179 7.13 -5.28 -19.86
CA ARG A 179 6.97 -6.56 -19.13
C ARG A 179 5.49 -6.88 -18.87
N VAL A 180 4.69 -5.89 -18.46
CA VAL A 180 3.25 -6.04 -18.23
C VAL A 180 2.52 -6.45 -19.52
N ARG A 181 2.94 -5.93 -20.68
CA ARG A 181 2.35 -6.32 -21.98
C ARG A 181 2.67 -7.76 -22.37
N VAL A 182 3.85 -8.27 -22.02
CA VAL A 182 4.18 -9.69 -22.20
C VAL A 182 3.25 -10.55 -21.34
N ALA A 183 3.11 -10.24 -20.06
CA ALA A 183 2.16 -10.94 -19.17
C ALA A 183 0.70 -10.86 -19.67
N ALA A 184 0.28 -9.68 -20.17
CA ALA A 184 -1.04 -9.51 -20.78
C ALA A 184 -1.21 -10.34 -22.06
N HIS A 185 -0.14 -10.52 -22.83
CA HIS A 185 -0.12 -11.39 -23.99
C HIS A 185 -0.33 -12.85 -23.57
N VAL A 186 0.48 -13.36 -22.64
CA VAL A 186 0.36 -14.73 -22.10
C VAL A 186 -1.06 -14.98 -21.57
N ARG A 187 -1.58 -14.09 -20.71
CA ARG A 187 -2.98 -14.15 -20.23
C ARG A 187 -3.95 -14.31 -21.40
N THR A 188 -3.83 -13.45 -22.41
CA THR A 188 -4.79 -13.41 -23.53
C THR A 188 -4.74 -14.70 -24.33
N LYS A 189 -3.54 -15.15 -24.68
CA LYS A 189 -3.31 -16.38 -25.43
C LYS A 189 -3.79 -17.61 -24.66
N ALA A 190 -3.45 -17.72 -23.38
CA ALA A 190 -3.88 -18.82 -22.53
C ALA A 190 -5.41 -18.90 -22.39
N SER A 191 -6.08 -17.77 -22.14
CA SER A 191 -7.55 -17.72 -22.01
C SER A 191 -8.32 -18.05 -23.29
N HIS A 192 -7.68 -17.90 -24.45
CA HIS A 192 -8.27 -18.17 -25.77
C HIS A 192 -7.74 -19.47 -26.40
N ALA A 193 -7.06 -20.32 -25.61
CA ALA A 193 -6.49 -21.58 -26.06
C ALA A 193 -5.50 -21.48 -27.25
N GLN A 194 -4.78 -20.37 -27.35
CA GLN A 194 -3.74 -20.14 -28.35
C GLN A 194 -2.36 -20.57 -27.80
N TRP A 195 -2.18 -21.88 -27.61
CA TRP A 195 -1.05 -22.46 -26.86
C TRP A 195 0.32 -22.29 -27.52
N ASP A 196 0.35 -22.11 -28.84
CA ASP A 196 1.60 -22.00 -29.62
C ASP A 196 2.17 -20.57 -29.65
N GLU A 197 1.49 -19.62 -29.01
CA GLU A 197 1.84 -18.19 -29.05
C GLU A 197 2.65 -17.73 -27.83
N TYR A 198 3.03 -18.65 -26.95
CA TYR A 198 3.85 -18.37 -25.77
C TYR A 198 4.56 -19.63 -25.27
N GLU A 199 5.67 -19.45 -24.58
CA GLU A 199 6.49 -20.51 -24.03
C GLU A 199 6.38 -20.61 -22.50
N LEU A 200 6.92 -21.70 -21.94
CA LEU A 200 6.90 -21.95 -20.49
C LEU A 200 7.62 -20.84 -19.71
N GLU A 201 8.67 -20.29 -20.29
CA GLU A 201 9.47 -19.18 -19.77
C GLU A 201 8.66 -17.89 -19.71
N ASP A 202 7.76 -17.65 -20.68
CA ASP A 202 6.86 -16.49 -20.66
C ASP A 202 5.85 -16.60 -19.52
N VAL A 203 5.40 -17.82 -19.21
CA VAL A 203 4.54 -18.09 -18.04
C VAL A 203 5.31 -17.83 -16.74
N ARG A 204 6.55 -18.32 -16.63
CA ARG A 204 7.41 -18.05 -15.46
C ARG A 204 7.61 -16.55 -15.25
N ALA A 205 7.92 -15.82 -16.32
CA ALA A 205 8.06 -14.37 -16.27
C ALA A 205 6.75 -13.67 -15.86
N THR A 206 5.60 -14.20 -16.28
CA THR A 206 4.27 -13.70 -15.87
C THR A 206 4.03 -13.91 -14.38
N ILE A 207 4.36 -15.08 -13.83
CA ILE A 207 4.26 -15.38 -12.39
C ILE A 207 5.13 -14.41 -11.59
N GLU A 208 6.41 -14.30 -11.94
CA GLU A 208 7.37 -13.42 -11.26
C GLU A 208 6.92 -11.95 -11.30
N PHE A 209 6.46 -11.49 -12.46
CA PHE A 209 5.97 -10.12 -12.60
C PHE A 209 4.68 -9.88 -11.79
N THR A 210 3.79 -10.88 -11.71
CA THR A 210 2.55 -10.76 -10.94
C THR A 210 2.84 -10.65 -9.45
N ARG A 211 3.77 -11.47 -8.92
CA ARG A 211 4.25 -11.34 -7.52
C ARG A 211 4.89 -9.97 -7.27
N GLU A 212 5.71 -9.47 -8.21
CA GLU A 212 6.27 -8.12 -8.12
C GLU A 212 5.16 -7.05 -8.04
N LEU A 213 4.09 -7.19 -8.81
CA LEU A 213 2.98 -6.25 -8.84
C LEU A 213 2.15 -6.28 -7.55
N ILE A 214 1.85 -7.47 -7.01
CA ILE A 214 1.15 -7.65 -5.73
C ILE A 214 1.94 -6.96 -4.61
N SER A 215 3.22 -7.31 -4.46
CA SER A 215 4.08 -6.73 -3.41
C SER A 215 4.25 -5.21 -3.55
N ALA A 216 4.35 -4.70 -4.77
CA ALA A 216 4.56 -3.28 -4.98
C ALA A 216 3.30 -2.41 -4.76
N LYS A 217 2.10 -2.97 -4.97
CA LYS A 217 0.85 -2.21 -5.15
C LYS A 217 -0.35 -2.66 -4.32
N LEU A 218 -0.35 -3.88 -3.77
CA LEU A 218 -1.47 -4.45 -2.99
C LEU A 218 -1.11 -4.72 -1.53
N ASP A 219 0.16 -4.98 -1.22
CA ASP A 219 0.66 -5.22 0.15
C ASP A 219 0.93 -3.92 0.94
N LYS A 220 0.74 -2.75 0.32
CA LYS A 220 0.89 -1.42 0.93
C LYS A 220 -0.45 -0.84 1.34
#